data_AF-A0A925RWY0-F1
#
_entry.id   AF-A0A925RWY0-F1
#
_cell.length_a   1.000
_cell.length_b   1.000
_cell.length_c   1.000
_cell.angle_alpha   90.00
_cell.angle_beta   90.00
_cell.angle_gamma   90.00
#
_symmetry.space_group_name_H-M   'P 1'
#
loop_
_entity.id
_entity.type
_entity.pdbx_description
1 polymer ?
#
loop_
_entity_poly.entity_id
_entity_poly.type
_entity_poly.pdbx_seq_one_letter_code
_entity_poly.pdbx_strand_id
1 'polypeptide(L)'
;MATRFERDSDPAGPVVSGFAGGGFRIDGEVFAAALLTPKAALRWDAPAIEALDEAALAPLLKLDPPPEFLLLGTGARLVHPPRALVAGLAA
;
A
#
# COMPACT_ATOMS: atom_id res chain seq x y z
N MET A 1 20.40 37.06 -1.84
CA MET A 1 19.07 36.49 -1.56
C MET A 1 19.27 35.03 -1.17
N ALA A 2 18.81 34.63 0.02
CA ALA A 2 18.87 33.22 0.43
C ALA A 2 17.57 32.54 -0.01
N THR A 3 17.68 31.55 -0.90
CA THR A 3 16.55 30.73 -1.32
C THR A 3 16.11 29.86 -0.13
N ARG A 4 14.93 30.14 0.41
CA ARG A 4 14.29 29.29 1.42
C ARG A 4 13.67 28.10 0.70
N PHE A 5 14.20 26.90 0.95
CA PHE A 5 13.56 25.67 0.51
C PHE A 5 12.38 25.39 1.45
N GLU A 6 11.17 25.60 0.95
CA GLU A 6 9.96 25.15 1.62
C GLU A 6 9.63 23.73 1.15
N ARG A 7 9.34 22.85 2.11
CA ARG A 7 8.91 21.49 1.83
C ARG A 7 7.47 21.58 1.35
N ASP A 8 7.19 21.06 0.16
CA ASP A 8 5.82 20.95 -0.33
C ASP A 8 5.02 20.12 0.70
N SER A 9 3.97 20.73 1.25
CA SER A 9 3.50 20.40 2.61
C SER A 9 2.29 19.48 2.64
N ASP A 10 1.58 19.32 1.52
CA ASP A 10 0.38 18.49 1.50
C ASP A 10 0.65 17.18 0.75
N PRO A 11 0.90 16.07 1.47
CA PRO A 11 0.86 14.77 0.83
C PRO A 11 -0.52 14.59 0.21
N ALA A 12 -0.54 14.29 -1.10
CA ALA A 12 -1.77 14.19 -1.88
C ALA A 12 -2.66 12.98 -1.50
N GLY A 13 -2.27 12.20 -0.48
CA GLY A 13 -2.93 10.99 -0.04
C GLY A 13 -2.50 10.55 1.36
N PRO A 14 -2.96 9.36 1.80
CA PRO A 14 -2.73 8.87 3.15
C PRO A 14 -1.25 8.76 3.51
N VAL A 15 -0.91 9.16 4.72
CA VAL A 15 0.49 9.18 5.18
C VAL A 15 0.74 8.10 6.21
N VAL A 16 1.65 7.18 5.90
CA VAL A 16 2.22 6.27 6.89
C VAL A 16 3.20 7.05 7.77
N SER A 17 2.78 7.35 9.00
CA SER A 17 3.56 8.13 9.98
C SER A 17 4.45 7.27 10.88
N GLY A 18 4.25 5.95 10.88
CA GLY A 18 5.07 5.00 11.61
C GLY A 18 4.41 3.65 11.80
N PHE A 19 5.04 2.82 12.63
CA PHE A 19 4.55 1.49 12.99
C PHE A 19 4.04 1.49 14.43
N ALA A 20 2.91 0.82 14.69
CA ALA A 20 2.31 0.73 16.02
C ALA A 20 1.49 -0.55 16.17
N GLY A 21 1.62 -1.24 17.30
CA GLY A 21 0.75 -2.38 17.65
C GLY A 21 0.79 -3.55 16.66
N GLY A 22 1.90 -3.76 15.96
CA GLY A 22 2.01 -4.78 14.90
C GLY A 22 1.47 -4.34 13.54
N GLY A 23 1.05 -3.08 13.39
CA GLY A 23 0.53 -2.51 12.16
C GLY A 23 1.13 -1.14 11.84
N PHE A 24 0.37 -0.35 11.08
CA PHE A 24 0.78 0.94 10.52
C PHE A 24 -0.08 2.06 11.09
N ARG A 25 0.55 3.17 11.48
CA ARG A 25 -0.17 4.41 11.79
C ARG A 25 -0.35 5.24 10.53
N ILE A 26 -1.58 5.38 10.07
CA ILE A 26 -1.96 6.06 8.83
C ILE A 26 -2.97 7.13 9.18
N ASP A 27 -2.63 8.40 8.90
CA ASP A 27 -3.48 9.57 9.22
C ASP A 27 -4.00 9.61 10.68
N GLY A 28 -3.19 9.10 11.62
CA GLY A 28 -3.53 9.04 13.05
C GLY A 28 -4.25 7.76 13.50
N GLU A 29 -4.75 6.94 12.58
CA GLU A 29 -5.38 5.65 12.88
C GLU A 29 -4.40 4.47 12.76
N VAL A 30 -4.66 3.37 13.48
CA VAL A 30 -3.82 2.16 13.44
C VAL A 30 -4.50 1.08 12.61
N PHE A 31 -3.79 0.59 11.59
CA PHE A 31 -4.23 -0.47 10.68
C PHE A 31 -3.34 -1.70 10.87
N ALA A 32 -3.93 -2.88 11.12
CA ALA A 32 -3.16 -4.13 11.14
C ALA A 32 -2.53 -4.42 9.77
N ALA A 33 -3.32 -4.25 8.70
CA ALA A 33 -2.87 -4.20 7.32
C ALA A 33 -3.78 -3.24 6.54
N ALA A 34 -3.26 -2.65 5.45
CA ALA A 34 -3.98 -1.66 4.67
C ALA A 34 -3.70 -1.78 3.17
N LEU A 35 -4.71 -1.49 2.36
CA LEU A 35 -4.55 -1.16 0.95
C LEU A 35 -4.48 0.37 0.84
N LEU A 36 -3.40 0.87 0.25
CA LEU A 36 -3.21 2.30 0.04
C LEU A 36 -3.51 2.67 -1.41
N THR A 37 -4.34 3.68 -1.57
CA THR A 37 -4.61 4.34 -2.85
C THR A 37 -4.13 5.79 -2.78
N PRO A 38 -4.03 6.50 -3.91
CA PRO A 38 -3.71 7.93 -3.89
C PRO A 38 -4.68 8.78 -3.06
N LYS A 39 -5.91 8.28 -2.78
CA LYS A 39 -6.97 9.07 -2.13
C LYS A 39 -7.34 8.58 -0.73
N ALA A 40 -7.07 7.31 -0.41
CA ALA A 40 -7.60 6.67 0.79
C ALA A 40 -6.80 5.45 1.23
N ALA A 41 -6.81 5.20 2.53
CA ALA A 41 -6.34 3.98 3.16
C ALA A 41 -7.54 3.09 3.52
N LEU A 42 -7.53 1.86 3.04
CA LEU A 42 -8.59 0.88 3.27
C LEU A 42 -8.07 -0.21 4.20
N ARG A 43 -8.88 -0.62 5.18
CA ARG A 43 -8.56 -1.81 5.99
C ARG A 43 -8.49 -3.02 5.08
N TRP A 44 -7.46 -3.84 5.31
CA TRP A 44 -7.19 -5.01 4.50
C TRP A 44 -7.08 -6.24 5.39
N ASP A 45 -7.92 -7.24 5.12
CA ASP A 45 -7.78 -8.56 5.71
C ASP A 45 -6.84 -9.38 4.83
N ALA A 46 -5.54 -9.13 4.99
CA ALA A 46 -4.52 -9.69 4.12
C ALA A 46 -4.44 -11.22 4.32
N PRO A 47 -4.58 -12.04 3.25
CA PRO A 47 -4.35 -13.47 3.35
C PRO A 47 -2.87 -13.76 3.63
N ALA A 48 -2.57 -15.02 3.98
CA ALA A 48 -1.19 -15.50 3.97
C ALA A 48 -0.56 -15.28 2.58
N ILE A 49 0.74 -14.97 2.55
CA ILE A 49 1.42 -14.60 1.31
C ILE A 49 1.34 -15.69 0.25
N GLU A 50 1.33 -16.96 0.64
CA GLU A 50 1.21 -18.12 -0.25
C GLU A 50 -0.19 -18.23 -0.90
N ALA A 51 -1.21 -17.65 -0.25
CA ALA A 51 -2.60 -17.63 -0.70
C ALA A 51 -3.01 -16.30 -1.33
N LEU A 52 -2.08 -15.35 -1.50
CA LEU A 52 -2.37 -14.06 -2.08
C LEU A 52 -2.70 -14.17 -3.58
N ASP A 53 -3.85 -13.67 -3.97
CA ASP A 53 -4.34 -13.62 -5.34
C ASP A 53 -4.83 -12.20 -5.73
N GLU A 54 -5.27 -12.04 -6.97
CA GLU A 54 -5.76 -10.74 -7.48
C GLU A 54 -7.04 -10.28 -6.78
N ALA A 55 -7.87 -11.21 -6.29
CA ALA A 55 -9.12 -10.87 -5.61
C ALA A 55 -8.85 -10.13 -4.30
N ALA A 56 -7.81 -10.52 -3.57
CA ALA A 56 -7.34 -9.82 -2.37
C ALA A 56 -6.84 -8.38 -2.66
N LEU A 57 -6.50 -8.07 -3.92
CA LEU A 57 -6.02 -6.77 -4.38
C LEU A 57 -7.06 -5.99 -5.19
N ALA A 58 -8.28 -6.53 -5.35
CA ALA A 58 -9.31 -5.97 -6.22
C ALA A 58 -9.62 -4.47 -6.01
N PRO A 59 -9.60 -3.91 -4.77
CA PRO A 59 -9.80 -2.47 -4.58
C PRO A 59 -8.72 -1.61 -5.25
N LEU A 60 -7.49 -2.10 -5.36
CA LEU A 60 -6.39 -1.41 -6.04
C LEU A 60 -6.49 -1.57 -7.56
N LEU A 61 -6.81 -2.79 -8.02
CA LEU A 61 -6.88 -3.10 -9.46
C LEU A 61 -8.07 -2.42 -10.17
N LYS A 62 -9.12 -2.05 -9.41
CA LYS A 62 -10.31 -1.36 -9.92
C LYS A 62 -10.19 0.16 -9.92
N LEU A 63 -9.03 0.72 -9.57
CA LEU A 63 -8.81 2.17 -9.66
C LEU A 63 -8.87 2.64 -11.12
N ASP A 64 -9.28 3.89 -11.31
CA ASP A 64 -9.30 4.57 -12.60
C ASP A 64 -8.49 5.88 -12.51
N PRO A 65 -7.36 6.01 -13.23
CA PRO A 65 -6.74 4.98 -14.07
C PRO A 65 -6.21 3.80 -13.23
N PRO A 66 -6.02 2.61 -13.85
CA PRO A 66 -5.41 1.47 -13.18
C PRO A 66 -3.97 1.81 -12.74
N PRO A 67 -3.49 1.23 -11.63
CA PRO A 67 -2.14 1.50 -11.16
C PRO A 67 -1.10 0.91 -12.11
N GLU A 68 -0.04 1.68 -12.40
CA GLU A 68 1.08 1.22 -13.26
C GLU A 68 2.02 0.27 -12.52
N PHE A 69 2.09 0.37 -11.19
CA PHE A 69 2.87 -0.51 -10.33
C PHE A 69 2.19 -0.69 -8.98
N LEU A 70 2.47 -1.82 -8.32
CA LEU A 70 2.00 -2.12 -6.98
C LEU A 70 3.20 -2.35 -6.05
N LEU A 71 3.16 -1.71 -4.89
CA LEU A 71 4.12 -1.95 -3.82
C LEU A 71 3.49 -2.89 -2.78
N LEU A 72 4.03 -4.10 -2.66
CA LEU A 72 3.60 -5.07 -1.67
C LEU A 72 4.54 -5.09 -0.47
N GLY A 73 4.09 -4.55 0.66
CA GLY A 73 4.80 -4.66 1.93
C GLY A 73 4.57 -6.03 2.58
N THR A 74 5.62 -6.83 2.71
CA THR A 74 5.57 -8.19 3.32
C THR A 74 5.94 -8.21 4.81
N GLY A 75 5.94 -7.05 5.45
CA GLY A 75 6.25 -6.90 6.87
C GLY A 75 7.73 -7.03 7.18
N ALA A 76 8.08 -7.82 8.19
CA ALA A 76 9.45 -7.89 8.72
C ALA A 76 10.46 -8.61 7.81
N ARG A 77 9.99 -9.34 6.79
CA ARG A 77 10.83 -10.09 5.86
C ARG A 77 10.37 -9.82 4.44
N LEU A 78 11.34 -9.68 3.53
CA LEU A 78 11.05 -9.61 2.11
C LEU A 78 10.71 -11.02 1.62
N VAL A 79 9.44 -11.22 1.28
CA VAL A 79 8.93 -12.48 0.72
C VAL A 79 8.43 -12.22 -0.69
N HIS A 80 8.76 -13.12 -1.62
CA HIS A 80 8.22 -13.05 -2.97
C HIS A 80 6.75 -13.51 -2.98
N PRO A 81 5.85 -12.76 -3.63
CA PRO A 81 4.48 -13.21 -3.82
C PRO A 81 4.41 -14.46 -4.72
N PRO A 82 3.26 -15.16 -4.73
CA PRO A 82 3.07 -16.33 -5.58
C PRO A 82 3.31 -16.00 -7.05
N ARG A 83 4.00 -16.90 -7.77
CA ARG A 83 4.30 -16.71 -9.20
C ARG A 83 3.04 -16.53 -10.05
N ALA A 84 1.95 -17.19 -9.67
CA ALA A 84 0.66 -17.07 -10.35
C ALA A 84 0.10 -15.63 -10.27
N LEU A 85 0.19 -15.00 -9.10
CA LEU A 85 -0.20 -13.60 -8.92
C LEU A 85 0.63 -12.66 -9.79
N VAL A 86 1.95 -12.81 -9.76
CA VAL A 86 2.86 -11.97 -10.56
C VAL A 86 2.58 -12.12 -12.05
N ALA A 87 2.33 -13.35 -12.51
CA ALA A 87 2.01 -13.60 -13.91
C ALA A 87 0.65 -13.02 -14.33
N GLY A 88 -0.36 -13.06 -13.46
CA GLY A 88 -1.69 -12.49 -13.72
C GLY A 88 -1.66 -10.96 -13.82
N LEU A 89 -0.84 -10.29 -13.01
CA LEU A 89 -0.69 -8.83 -13.00
C LEU A 89 0.19 -8.26 -14.11
N ALA A 90 1.08 -9.08 -14.69
CA ALA A 90 2.02 -8.65 -15.73
C ALA A 90 1.48 -8.82 -17.17
N ALA A 91 0.25 -9.33 -17.32
CA ALA A 91 -0.43 -9.55 -18.60
C ALA A 91 -1.09 -8.26 -19.10
#